data_AF-A0AAU9M502-F1
#
_entry.id   AF-A0AAU9M502-F1
#
_cell.length_a   1.000
_cell.length_b   1.000
_cell.length_c   1.000
_cell.angle_alpha   90.00
_cell.angle_beta   90.00
_cell.angle_gamma   90.00
#
_symmetry.space_group_name_H-M   'P 1'
#
loop_
_entity.id
_entity.type
_entity.pdbx_description
1 polymer ?
#
loop_
_entity_poly.entity_id
_entity_poly.type
_entity_poly.pdbx_seq_one_letter_code
_entity_poly.pdbx_strand_id
1 'polypeptide(L)'
;MAAGSDSNSAPPSGNSFSSAAKDGMTVEECETMIQRSLRTPSVKFLREHLEKSGCNIASNFIKAVNCDQKMSGGYVRGEGIVVCSNYMNIQDEVNQVVIHELIHAYDDCRAANLDWTNCAHHACSEIRAGHLSGDCHYKRELLRGFVKIRGHEQECVRRRVMKSLANNPYCSEAAAKDAMEAVWETCYNDTKPFDRAP
;
A
#
# COMPACT_ATOMS: atom_id res chain seq x y z
N MET A 1 -29.32 70.58 13.30
CA MET A 1 -29.52 69.17 12.92
C MET A 1 -28.62 68.93 11.71
N ALA A 2 -27.32 68.73 11.94
CA ALA A 2 -26.65 67.44 12.10
C ALA A 2 -26.44 66.72 10.76
N ALA A 3 -25.24 66.96 10.22
CA ALA A 3 -24.37 66.18 9.32
C ALA A 3 -24.93 64.99 8.53
N GLY A 4 -24.67 65.02 7.21
CA GLY A 4 -24.63 63.83 6.36
C GLY A 4 -23.36 63.00 6.60
N SER A 5 -23.44 61.71 6.28
CA SER A 5 -22.29 60.79 6.30
C SER A 5 -22.44 59.79 5.16
N ASP A 6 -21.43 59.78 4.30
CA ASP A 6 -21.18 58.78 3.26
C ASP A 6 -20.97 57.38 3.86
N SER A 7 -21.34 56.34 3.13
CA SER A 7 -20.77 55.00 3.33
C SER A 7 -20.64 54.26 1.99
N ASN A 8 -19.49 54.52 1.37
CA ASN A 8 -18.87 53.70 0.34
C ASN A 8 -18.56 52.32 0.93
N SER A 9 -19.08 51.24 0.35
CA SER A 9 -18.73 49.87 0.75
C SER A 9 -18.18 49.11 -0.46
N ALA A 10 -16.85 49.02 -0.51
CA ALA A 10 -16.10 48.21 -1.46
C ALA A 10 -16.40 46.71 -1.26
N PRO A 11 -16.29 45.87 -2.31
CA PRO A 11 -16.44 44.43 -2.16
C PRO A 11 -15.26 43.86 -1.37
N PRO A 12 -15.46 42.82 -0.54
CA PRO A 12 -14.35 42.18 0.14
C PRO A 12 -13.50 41.45 -0.90
N SER A 13 -12.26 41.93 -1.07
CA SER A 13 -11.18 41.22 -1.73
C SER A 13 -10.90 39.95 -0.93
N GLY A 14 -11.51 38.85 -1.35
CA GLY A 14 -11.21 37.52 -0.85
C GLY A 14 -9.75 37.21 -1.16
N ASN A 15 -8.90 37.25 -0.15
CA ASN A 15 -7.61 36.57 -0.19
C ASN A 15 -7.90 35.08 -0.36
N SER A 16 -7.89 34.62 -1.61
CA SER A 16 -7.74 33.21 -1.93
C SER A 16 -6.35 32.81 -1.46
N PHE A 17 -6.25 32.43 -0.18
CA PHE A 17 -5.19 31.55 0.25
C PHE A 17 -5.38 30.25 -0.54
N SER A 18 -4.73 30.19 -1.70
CA SER A 18 -4.53 28.92 -2.39
C SER A 18 -3.72 28.05 -1.45
N SER A 19 -4.41 27.23 -0.67
CA SER A 19 -3.81 26.06 -0.07
C SER A 19 -3.42 25.15 -1.22
N ALA A 20 -2.20 25.32 -1.71
CA ALA A 20 -1.55 24.29 -2.51
C ALA A 20 -1.43 23.08 -1.57
N ALA A 21 -2.44 22.21 -1.60
CA ALA A 21 -2.33 20.87 -1.04
C ALA A 21 -1.10 20.26 -1.73
N LYS A 22 -0.09 19.88 -0.94
CA LYS A 22 1.08 19.19 -1.49
C LYS A 22 0.59 17.86 -2.07
N ASP A 23 0.55 17.76 -3.39
CA ASP A 23 0.35 16.52 -4.12
C ASP A 23 1.59 15.64 -3.91
N GLY A 24 1.53 14.77 -2.88
CA GLY A 24 2.57 13.77 -2.56
C GLY A 24 4.01 14.29 -2.53
N MET A 25 4.97 13.37 -2.70
CA MET A 25 6.40 13.67 -2.86
C MET A 25 6.82 13.56 -4.33
N THR A 26 7.95 14.16 -4.71
CA THR A 26 8.49 13.98 -6.07
C THR A 26 9.02 12.55 -6.28
N VAL A 27 9.23 12.17 -7.54
CA VAL A 27 9.83 10.88 -7.90
C VAL A 27 11.22 10.72 -7.27
N GLU A 28 12.05 11.77 -7.30
CA GLU A 28 13.41 11.75 -6.75
C GLU A 28 13.43 11.64 -5.22
N GLU A 29 12.50 12.31 -4.54
CA GLU A 29 12.31 12.17 -3.09
C GLU A 29 11.91 10.74 -2.74
N CYS A 30 10.97 10.17 -3.51
CA CYS A 30 10.51 8.81 -3.33
C CYS A 30 11.61 7.77 -3.59
N GLU A 31 12.41 7.94 -4.64
CA GLU A 31 13.59 7.10 -4.91
C GLU A 31 14.55 7.11 -3.72
N THR A 32 14.84 8.28 -3.16
CA THR A 32 15.69 8.40 -1.97
C THR A 32 15.11 7.60 -0.78
N MET A 33 13.79 7.59 -0.64
CA MET A 33 13.09 6.87 0.43
C MET A 33 13.03 5.37 0.16
N ILE A 34 12.91 4.94 -1.09
CA ILE A 34 13.08 3.54 -1.50
C ILE A 34 14.49 3.06 -1.13
N GLN A 35 15.54 3.81 -1.48
CA GLN A 35 16.92 3.45 -1.13
C GLN A 35 17.15 3.31 0.38
N ARG A 36 16.47 4.13 1.20
CA ARG A 36 16.47 3.96 2.66
C ARG A 36 15.70 2.72 3.10
N SER A 37 14.56 2.45 2.46
CA SER A 37 13.75 1.26 2.71
C SER A 37 14.52 -0.03 2.49
N LEU A 38 15.35 -0.09 1.44
CA LEU A 38 16.23 -1.22 1.12
C LEU A 38 17.22 -1.58 2.23
N ARG A 39 17.46 -0.68 3.19
CA ARG A 39 18.36 -0.89 4.34
C ARG A 39 17.63 -1.38 5.59
N THR A 40 16.29 -1.40 5.58
CA THR A 40 15.49 -1.85 6.71
C THR A 40 15.58 -3.38 6.88
N PRO A 41 15.54 -3.91 8.11
CA PRO A 41 15.69 -5.35 8.35
C PRO A 41 14.70 -6.21 7.56
N SER A 42 13.41 -5.83 7.54
CA SER A 42 12.37 -6.60 6.85
C SER A 42 12.59 -6.67 5.34
N VAL A 43 12.97 -5.55 4.71
CA VAL A 43 13.22 -5.50 3.26
C VAL A 43 14.47 -6.31 2.91
N LYS A 44 15.55 -6.20 3.70
CA LYS A 44 16.74 -7.03 3.49
C LYS A 44 16.41 -8.52 3.60
N PHE A 45 15.65 -8.89 4.63
CA PHE A 45 15.21 -10.26 4.85
C PHE A 45 14.40 -10.83 3.68
N LEU A 46 13.41 -10.08 3.18
CA LEU A 46 12.58 -10.51 2.04
C LEU A 46 13.40 -10.66 0.76
N ARG A 47 14.29 -9.69 0.48
CA ARG A 47 15.17 -9.74 -0.70
C ARG A 47 16.11 -10.96 -0.67
N GLU A 48 16.72 -11.25 0.47
CA GLU A 48 17.56 -12.44 0.65
C GLU A 48 16.77 -13.75 0.42
N HIS A 49 15.50 -13.81 0.83
CA HIS A 49 14.67 -15.00 0.62
C HIS A 49 14.17 -15.15 -0.81
N LEU A 50 13.92 -14.04 -1.51
CA LEU A 50 13.67 -14.03 -2.95
C LEU A 50 14.87 -14.57 -3.73
N GLU A 51 16.08 -14.08 -3.43
CA GLU A 51 17.32 -14.57 -4.04
C GLU A 51 17.54 -16.06 -3.76
N LYS A 52 17.36 -16.52 -2.52
CA LYS A 52 17.47 -17.96 -2.14
C LYS A 52 16.43 -18.85 -2.84
N SER A 53 15.28 -18.28 -3.21
CA SER A 53 14.22 -19.00 -3.93
C SER A 53 14.45 -19.01 -5.44
N GLY A 54 15.57 -18.45 -5.92
CA GLY A 54 15.92 -18.40 -7.34
C GLY A 54 15.37 -17.17 -8.09
N CYS A 55 14.75 -16.24 -7.38
CA CYS A 55 14.18 -15.02 -7.96
C CYS A 55 15.09 -13.84 -7.71
N ASN A 56 16.02 -13.64 -8.64
CA ASN A 56 16.96 -12.53 -8.57
C ASN A 56 16.25 -11.20 -8.80
N ILE A 57 16.47 -10.26 -7.87
CA ILE A 57 15.94 -8.91 -7.92
C ILE A 57 16.98 -8.00 -8.57
N ALA A 58 16.67 -7.45 -9.73
CA ALA A 58 17.54 -6.47 -10.38
C ALA A 58 17.63 -5.16 -9.58
N SER A 59 18.67 -4.35 -9.81
CA SER A 59 18.87 -3.07 -9.12
C SER A 59 17.75 -2.06 -9.35
N ASN A 60 17.05 -2.15 -10.49
CA ASN A 60 15.91 -1.32 -10.88
C ASN A 60 14.55 -1.99 -10.64
N PHE A 61 14.50 -3.08 -9.86
CA PHE A 61 13.27 -3.82 -9.61
C PHE A 61 12.25 -3.03 -8.79
N ILE A 62 12.67 -2.02 -8.02
CA ILE A 62 11.77 -1.13 -7.29
C ILE A 62 12.01 0.29 -7.80
N LYS A 63 10.95 0.94 -8.29
CA LYS A 63 11.04 2.29 -8.86
C LYS A 63 9.89 3.18 -8.39
N ALA A 64 10.16 4.47 -8.26
CA ALA A 64 9.15 5.48 -8.05
C ALA A 64 8.59 6.01 -9.38
N VAL A 65 7.29 6.24 -9.44
CA VAL A 65 6.61 6.87 -10.59
C VAL A 65 5.49 7.78 -10.11
N ASN A 66 5.02 8.67 -10.99
CA ASN A 66 3.72 9.31 -10.81
C ASN A 66 2.62 8.38 -11.34
N CYS A 67 1.58 8.17 -10.52
CA CYS A 67 0.43 7.35 -10.88
C CYS A 67 -0.81 8.22 -11.07
N ASP A 68 -1.63 7.89 -12.08
CA ASP A 68 -2.91 8.57 -12.30
C ASP A 68 -3.99 8.10 -11.34
N GLN A 69 -3.91 6.83 -10.93
CA GLN A 69 -4.85 6.23 -9.99
C GLN A 69 -4.37 6.43 -8.55
N LYS A 70 -5.32 6.70 -7.64
CA LYS A 70 -5.06 6.88 -6.21
C LYS A 70 -4.70 5.57 -5.50
N MET A 71 -3.50 5.08 -5.76
CA MET A 71 -2.91 3.87 -5.20
C MET A 71 -1.50 4.14 -4.67
N SER A 72 -1.02 3.27 -3.80
CA SER A 72 0.29 3.45 -3.15
C SER A 72 1.45 2.86 -3.96
N GLY A 73 1.18 1.81 -4.73
CA GLY A 73 2.16 1.06 -5.48
C GLY A 73 1.57 -0.27 -5.94
N GLY A 74 2.39 -1.10 -6.55
CA GLY A 74 1.99 -2.43 -7.01
C GLY A 74 3.16 -3.26 -7.54
N TYR A 75 3.04 -4.58 -7.42
CA TYR A 75 3.90 -5.57 -8.03
C TYR A 75 3.32 -6.05 -9.37
N VAL A 76 4.18 -6.13 -10.39
CA VAL A 76 3.85 -6.68 -11.70
C VAL A 76 4.88 -7.75 -12.07
N ARG A 77 4.41 -8.95 -12.38
CA ARG A 77 5.24 -10.08 -12.78
C ARG A 77 6.14 -9.70 -13.96
N GLY A 78 7.45 -9.90 -13.82
CA GLY A 78 8.46 -9.60 -14.83
C GLY A 78 8.89 -8.13 -14.92
N GLU A 79 8.13 -7.19 -14.34
CA GLU A 79 8.48 -5.76 -14.35
C GLU A 79 9.01 -5.26 -13.00
N GLY A 80 8.52 -5.83 -11.89
CA GLY A 80 8.93 -5.48 -10.54
C GLY A 80 7.89 -4.66 -9.78
N ILE A 81 8.37 -3.81 -8.87
CA ILE A 81 7.59 -3.03 -7.92
C ILE A 81 7.60 -1.56 -8.33
N VAL A 82 6.41 -0.98 -8.33
CA VAL A 82 6.19 0.45 -8.52
C VAL A 82 5.72 1.07 -7.21
N VAL A 83 6.26 2.24 -6.86
CA VAL A 83 5.78 3.09 -5.77
C VAL A 83 5.26 4.39 -6.35
N CYS A 84 4.01 4.74 -6.05
CA CYS A 84 3.37 5.95 -6.59
C CYS A 84 3.74 7.17 -5.75
N SER A 85 4.78 7.92 -6.16
CA SER A 85 5.38 9.01 -5.39
C SER A 85 4.38 10.12 -5.04
N ASN A 86 3.49 10.45 -5.97
CA ASN A 86 2.45 11.47 -5.80
C ASN A 86 1.35 11.10 -4.78
N TYR A 87 1.37 9.89 -4.22
CA TYR A 87 0.48 9.47 -3.13
C TYR A 87 1.23 9.09 -1.85
N MET A 88 2.55 9.29 -1.82
CA MET A 88 3.39 9.09 -0.63
C MET A 88 3.75 10.43 -0.02
N ASN A 89 3.89 10.47 1.30
CA ASN A 89 4.29 11.68 2.03
C ASN A 89 5.42 11.41 3.03
N ILE A 90 5.49 10.20 3.60
CA ILE A 90 6.45 9.88 4.66
C ILE A 90 7.18 8.55 4.44
N GLN A 91 8.36 8.41 5.06
CA GLN A 91 9.26 7.25 4.87
C GLN A 91 8.58 5.93 5.23
N ASP A 92 7.73 6.01 6.24
CA ASP A 92 6.99 4.90 6.76
C ASP A 92 6.00 4.32 5.73
N GLU A 93 5.31 5.17 4.95
CA GLU A 93 4.41 4.72 3.88
C GLU A 93 5.18 4.00 2.77
N VAL A 94 6.32 4.56 2.34
CA VAL A 94 7.20 3.93 1.35
C VAL A 94 7.70 2.58 1.86
N ASN A 95 8.07 2.48 3.14
CA ASN A 95 8.48 1.21 3.74
C ASN A 95 7.36 0.16 3.69
N GLN A 96 6.13 0.56 4.01
CA GLN A 96 5.00 -0.37 3.98
C GLN A 96 4.71 -0.88 2.56
N VAL A 97 4.71 0.01 1.56
CA VAL A 97 4.54 -0.38 0.15
C VAL A 97 5.63 -1.35 -0.27
N VAL A 98 6.91 -1.01 -0.05
CA VAL A 98 8.02 -1.88 -0.46
C VAL A 98 7.93 -3.26 0.18
N ILE A 99 7.60 -3.36 1.47
CA ILE A 99 7.46 -4.66 2.15
C ILE A 99 6.25 -5.44 1.59
N HIS A 100 5.09 -4.78 1.44
CA HIS A 100 3.86 -5.36 0.90
C HIS A 100 4.10 -5.96 -0.50
N GLU A 101 4.68 -5.18 -1.40
CA GLU A 101 4.93 -5.61 -2.77
C GLU A 101 6.05 -6.66 -2.88
N LEU A 102 7.02 -6.67 -1.96
CA LEU A 102 8.01 -7.76 -1.88
C LEU A 102 7.40 -9.08 -1.42
N ILE A 103 6.34 -9.05 -0.60
CA ILE A 103 5.59 -10.26 -0.23
C ILE A 103 4.85 -10.80 -1.45
N HIS A 104 4.23 -9.95 -2.27
CA HIS A 104 3.65 -10.35 -3.56
C HIS A 104 4.69 -10.97 -4.50
N ALA A 105 5.86 -10.33 -4.63
CA ALA A 105 6.96 -10.89 -5.41
C ALA A 105 7.43 -12.26 -4.88
N TYR A 106 7.50 -12.43 -3.56
CA TYR A 106 7.87 -13.70 -2.93
C TYR A 106 6.82 -14.78 -3.15
N ASP A 107 5.55 -14.43 -3.10
CA ASP A 107 4.44 -15.33 -3.42
C ASP A 107 4.47 -15.78 -4.86
N ASP A 108 4.66 -14.84 -5.80
CA ASP A 108 4.80 -15.14 -7.23
C ASP A 108 6.00 -16.06 -7.50
N CYS A 109 7.11 -15.80 -6.81
CA CYS A 109 8.34 -16.55 -6.94
C CYS A 109 8.23 -18.00 -6.44
N ARG A 110 7.67 -18.19 -5.24
CA ARG A 110 7.65 -19.50 -4.58
C ARG A 110 6.53 -20.41 -5.07
N ALA A 111 5.45 -19.84 -5.59
CA ALA A 111 4.28 -20.58 -6.02
C ALA A 111 4.43 -21.04 -7.47
N ALA A 112 4.32 -22.36 -7.70
CA ALA A 112 4.45 -22.92 -9.04
C ALA A 112 3.32 -22.48 -10.00
N ASN A 113 2.16 -22.07 -9.48
CA ASN A 113 0.94 -21.84 -10.24
C ASN A 113 0.14 -20.61 -9.76
N LEU A 114 0.81 -19.60 -9.19
CA LEU A 114 0.12 -18.35 -8.84
C LEU A 114 -0.37 -17.65 -10.12
N ASP A 115 -1.61 -17.18 -10.08
CA ASP A 115 -2.31 -16.60 -11.23
C ASP A 115 -3.03 -15.35 -10.75
N TRP A 116 -2.53 -14.18 -11.14
CA TRP A 116 -3.10 -12.89 -10.76
C TRP A 116 -4.50 -12.64 -11.34
N THR A 117 -4.90 -13.43 -12.36
CA THR A 117 -6.26 -13.40 -12.91
C THR A 117 -7.24 -14.31 -12.14
N ASN A 118 -6.73 -15.18 -11.26
CA ASN A 118 -7.56 -15.96 -10.35
C ASN A 118 -7.82 -15.18 -9.06
N CYS A 119 -9.09 -14.91 -8.78
CA CYS A 119 -9.47 -14.09 -7.63
C CYS A 119 -9.03 -14.68 -6.28
N ALA A 120 -9.03 -16.00 -6.13
CA ALA A 120 -8.59 -16.67 -4.90
C ALA A 120 -7.07 -16.58 -4.70
N HIS A 121 -6.29 -16.66 -5.79
CA HIS A 121 -4.84 -16.50 -5.73
C HIS A 121 -4.45 -15.08 -5.35
N HIS A 122 -5.08 -14.08 -5.99
CA HIS A 122 -4.87 -12.68 -5.64
C HIS A 122 -5.29 -12.41 -4.19
N ALA A 123 -6.46 -12.87 -3.77
CA ALA A 123 -6.94 -12.72 -2.39
C ALA A 123 -5.95 -13.32 -1.38
N CYS A 124 -5.42 -14.51 -1.66
CA CYS A 124 -4.45 -15.18 -0.80
C CYS A 124 -3.18 -14.33 -0.61
N SER A 125 -2.63 -13.80 -1.72
CA SER A 125 -1.42 -12.99 -1.64
C SER A 125 -1.66 -11.65 -0.94
N GLU A 126 -2.84 -11.04 -1.10
CA GLU A 126 -3.22 -9.82 -0.37
C GLU A 126 -3.43 -10.05 1.13
N ILE A 127 -3.98 -11.20 1.52
CA ILE A 127 -4.11 -11.58 2.94
C ILE A 127 -2.71 -11.68 3.56
N ARG A 128 -1.79 -12.37 2.88
CA ARG A 128 -0.40 -12.50 3.34
C ARG A 128 0.31 -11.16 3.39
N ALA A 129 0.20 -10.34 2.35
CA ALA A 129 0.84 -9.03 2.31
C ALA A 129 0.30 -8.09 3.40
N GLY A 130 -1.03 -8.07 3.62
CA GLY A 130 -1.66 -7.31 4.70
C GLY A 130 -1.25 -7.78 6.10
N HIS A 131 -1.11 -9.10 6.29
CA HIS A 131 -0.70 -9.70 7.56
C HIS A 131 0.79 -9.48 7.87
N LEU A 132 1.67 -9.70 6.88
CA LEU A 132 3.12 -9.79 7.08
C LEU A 132 3.85 -8.46 6.88
N SER A 133 3.23 -7.45 6.26
CA SER A 133 3.86 -6.14 6.03
C SER A 133 3.96 -5.27 7.29
N GLY A 134 3.12 -5.55 8.30
CA GLY A 134 2.93 -4.69 9.46
C GLY A 134 2.03 -3.48 9.20
N ASP A 135 1.40 -3.39 8.01
CA ASP A 135 0.55 -2.27 7.62
C ASP A 135 -0.72 -2.17 8.48
N CYS A 136 -1.21 -3.32 8.95
CA CYS A 136 -2.36 -3.45 9.84
C CYS A 136 -2.01 -3.42 11.33
N HIS A 137 -0.79 -3.02 11.70
CA HIS A 137 -0.38 -2.90 13.10
C HIS A 137 -1.23 -1.86 13.85
N TYR A 138 -1.69 -2.19 15.06
CA TYR A 138 -2.62 -1.38 15.87
C TYR A 138 -2.32 0.12 15.92
N LYS A 139 -1.06 0.50 16.15
CA LYS A 139 -0.66 1.92 16.20
C LYS A 139 -0.97 2.67 14.90
N ARG A 140 -0.81 2.02 13.75
CA ARG A 140 -1.12 2.60 12.42
C ARG A 140 -2.62 2.74 12.24
N GLU A 141 -3.36 1.69 12.59
CA GLU A 141 -4.83 1.69 12.54
C GLU A 141 -5.42 2.77 13.45
N LEU A 142 -4.87 2.97 14.64
CA LEU A 142 -5.26 4.05 15.54
C LEU A 142 -5.02 5.43 14.92
N LEU A 143 -3.86 5.65 14.28
CA LEU A 143 -3.57 6.89 13.54
C LEU A 143 -4.48 7.09 12.33
N ARG A 144 -5.03 6.00 11.77
CA ARG A 144 -6.05 6.01 10.71
C ARG A 144 -7.49 6.14 11.25
N GLY A 145 -7.66 6.26 12.57
CA GLY A 145 -8.96 6.45 13.23
C GLY A 145 -9.70 5.18 13.62
N PHE A 146 -9.08 3.99 13.46
CA PHE A 146 -9.67 2.73 13.88
C PHE A 146 -9.30 2.42 15.34
N VAL A 147 -10.31 2.39 16.21
CA VAL A 147 -10.11 2.27 17.68
C VAL A 147 -10.34 0.86 18.23
N LYS A 148 -10.86 -0.07 17.41
CA LYS A 148 -11.11 -1.45 17.84
C LYS A 148 -9.78 -2.12 18.20
N ILE A 149 -9.74 -2.83 19.33
CA ILE A 149 -8.52 -3.51 19.81
C ILE A 149 -8.55 -4.99 19.45
N ARG A 150 -9.63 -5.69 19.85
CA ARG A 150 -9.75 -7.15 19.62
C ARG A 150 -10.07 -7.43 18.16
N GLY A 151 -9.25 -8.23 17.52
CA GLY A 151 -9.43 -8.64 16.13
C GLY A 151 -9.20 -7.50 15.11
N HIS A 152 -8.54 -6.42 15.52
CA HIS A 152 -8.36 -5.23 14.67
C HIS A 152 -7.56 -5.54 13.42
N GLU A 153 -6.53 -6.36 13.55
CA GLU A 153 -5.62 -6.68 12.47
C GLU A 153 -6.34 -7.47 11.38
N GLN A 154 -7.09 -8.52 11.74
CA GLN A 154 -7.88 -9.29 10.78
C GLN A 154 -8.93 -8.42 10.07
N GLU A 155 -9.53 -7.46 10.77
CA GLU A 155 -10.48 -6.52 10.18
C GLU A 155 -9.80 -5.54 9.20
N CYS A 156 -8.62 -5.03 9.57
CA CYS A 156 -7.79 -4.23 8.68
C CYS A 156 -7.39 -5.02 7.43
N VAL A 157 -6.89 -6.25 7.59
CA VAL A 157 -6.49 -7.11 6.48
C VAL A 157 -7.69 -7.37 5.55
N ARG A 158 -8.85 -7.77 6.08
CA ARG A 158 -10.07 -7.94 5.27
C ARG A 158 -10.41 -6.69 4.46
N ARG A 159 -10.37 -5.51 5.09
CA ARG A 159 -10.67 -4.24 4.42
C ARG A 159 -9.66 -3.92 3.31
N ARG A 160 -8.37 -4.20 3.53
CA ARG A 160 -7.29 -3.99 2.55
C ARG A 160 -7.41 -4.95 1.38
N VAL A 161 -7.66 -6.24 1.64
CA VAL A 161 -7.89 -7.27 0.63
C VAL A 161 -9.08 -6.89 -0.27
N MET A 162 -10.24 -6.57 0.32
CA MET A 162 -11.41 -6.17 -0.47
C MET A 162 -11.16 -4.93 -1.32
N LYS A 163 -10.38 -3.96 -0.82
CA LYS A 163 -9.97 -2.78 -1.59
C LYS A 163 -9.07 -3.16 -2.77
N SER A 164 -8.12 -4.08 -2.59
CA SER A 164 -7.23 -4.52 -3.67
C SER A 164 -8.01 -5.29 -4.75
N LEU A 165 -8.83 -6.27 -4.34
CA LEU A 165 -9.62 -7.09 -5.25
C LEU A 165 -10.64 -6.29 -6.06
N ALA A 166 -11.18 -5.20 -5.52
CA ALA A 166 -12.08 -4.30 -6.25
C ALA A 166 -11.43 -3.64 -7.48
N ASN A 167 -10.09 -3.56 -7.51
CA ASN A 167 -9.33 -3.04 -8.66
C ASN A 167 -8.89 -4.15 -9.63
N ASN A 168 -9.18 -5.42 -9.33
CA ASN A 168 -8.85 -6.53 -10.21
C ASN A 168 -10.03 -6.80 -11.17
N PRO A 169 -9.87 -6.61 -12.50
CA PRO A 169 -10.95 -6.81 -13.46
C PRO A 169 -11.46 -8.26 -13.53
N TYR A 170 -10.70 -9.22 -12.99
CA TYR A 170 -11.08 -10.63 -12.94
C TYR A 170 -11.84 -11.00 -11.64
N CYS A 171 -12.07 -10.04 -10.75
CA CYS A 171 -12.80 -10.23 -9.50
C CYS A 171 -14.07 -9.37 -9.47
N SER A 172 -15.25 -9.98 -9.51
CA SER A 172 -16.48 -9.27 -9.11
C SER A 172 -16.50 -9.07 -7.59
N GLU A 173 -17.28 -8.10 -7.10
CA GLU A 173 -17.39 -7.85 -5.65
C GLU A 173 -17.84 -9.09 -4.86
N ALA A 174 -18.82 -9.83 -5.39
CA ALA A 174 -19.27 -11.09 -4.78
C ALA A 174 -18.16 -12.15 -4.80
N ALA A 175 -17.49 -12.33 -5.95
CA ALA A 175 -16.39 -13.27 -6.07
C ALA A 175 -15.21 -12.92 -5.16
N ALA A 176 -14.91 -11.63 -4.97
CA ALA A 176 -13.84 -11.15 -4.09
C ALA A 176 -14.09 -11.55 -2.64
N LYS A 177 -15.32 -11.37 -2.14
CA LYS A 177 -15.68 -11.76 -0.77
C LYS A 177 -15.60 -13.27 -0.58
N ASP A 178 -16.19 -14.03 -1.50
CA ASP A 178 -16.20 -15.50 -1.42
C ASP A 178 -14.78 -16.06 -1.53
N ALA A 179 -13.95 -15.53 -2.43
CA ALA A 179 -12.56 -15.92 -2.59
C ALA A 179 -11.73 -15.62 -1.32
N MET A 180 -11.89 -14.43 -0.73
CA MET A 180 -11.19 -14.04 0.50
C MET A 180 -11.51 -15.00 1.65
N GLU A 181 -12.80 -15.28 1.90
CA GLU A 181 -13.19 -16.16 3.01
C GLU A 181 -12.78 -17.62 2.73
N ALA A 182 -12.83 -18.08 1.48
CA ALA A 182 -12.43 -19.45 1.11
C ALA A 182 -10.95 -19.74 1.38
N VAL A 183 -10.07 -18.76 1.18
CA VAL A 183 -8.62 -18.94 1.36
C VAL A 183 -8.08 -18.42 2.69
N TRP A 184 -8.93 -17.76 3.50
CA TRP A 184 -8.53 -17.02 4.70
C TRP A 184 -7.64 -17.83 5.65
N GLU A 185 -8.14 -18.97 6.14
CA GLU A 185 -7.42 -19.79 7.13
C GLU A 185 -6.08 -20.33 6.58
N THR A 186 -6.00 -20.60 5.28
CA THR A 186 -4.75 -21.08 4.68
C THR A 186 -3.74 -19.95 4.56
N CYS A 187 -4.16 -18.81 4.02
CA CYS A 187 -3.25 -17.73 3.64
C CYS A 187 -2.87 -16.84 4.83
N TYR A 188 -3.78 -16.62 5.78
CA TYR A 188 -3.48 -15.86 7.00
C TYR A 188 -2.49 -16.60 7.90
N ASN A 189 -2.55 -17.94 7.95
CA ASN A 189 -1.65 -18.75 8.75
C ASN A 189 -0.32 -19.09 8.03
N ASP A 190 -0.19 -18.82 6.73
CA ASP A 190 1.09 -18.97 6.02
C ASP A 190 1.95 -17.72 6.22
N THR A 191 2.94 -17.83 7.11
CA THR A 191 3.85 -16.74 7.49
C THR A 191 5.14 -16.68 6.68
N LYS A 192 5.36 -17.59 5.73
CA LYS A 192 6.62 -17.63 4.97
C LYS A 192 6.89 -16.31 4.24
N PRO A 193 8.15 -15.84 4.16
CA PRO A 193 9.37 -16.51 4.62
C PRO A 193 9.66 -16.29 6.11
N PHE A 194 8.84 -15.51 6.82
CA PHE A 194 9.02 -15.28 8.25
C PHE A 194 8.65 -16.53 9.06
N ASP A 195 9.27 -16.69 10.23
CA ASP A 195 8.88 -17.75 11.17
C ASP A 195 7.54 -17.43 11.84
N ARG A 196 7.22 -16.13 11.98
CA ARG A 196 5.97 -15.59 12.52
C ARG A 196 5.69 -14.22 11.91
N ALA A 197 4.44 -13.78 11.98
CA ALA A 197 4.09 -12.40 11.62
C ALA A 197 4.91 -11.38 12.44
N PRO A 198 5.51 -10.36 11.79
CA PRO A 198 6.35 -9.34 12.45
C PRO A 198 5.64 -8.45 13.48
#